data_AF-A0A1Q5DTX4-F1
#
_entry.id   AF-A0A1Q5DTX4-F1
#
_cell.length_a   1.000
_cell.length_b   1.000
_cell.length_c   1.000
_cell.angle_alpha   90.00
_cell.angle_beta   90.00
_cell.angle_gamma   90.00
#
_symmetry.space_group_name_H-M   'P 1'
#
loop_
_entity.id
_entity.type
_entity.pdbx_description
1 polymer ?
#
loop_
_entity_poly.entity_id
_entity_poly.type
_entity_poly.pdbx_seq_one_letter_code
_entity_poly.pdbx_strand_id
1 'polypeptide(L)'
;MPDPTPRRTVLSTIILSSPFLLIALAAAADTETPAGQRYDRFVVAAPALAAASWGPVGTLLIGALAMLTEVVLALIREGQVGASAGSVIAATLTVTFAAAYTAAQRVRREHDLALVRSVAQTAQQVVLRPLPDRINGVDLALYYRAAAEQAQIGGDLYEAVRTPFGVRIILGDVQGKGLPAVEMAAALLGSFREAAYDCKDLPALASRLETGLQRYAERASSRDASERFATAVLLEIPDDRPEAHLLNCGHPSPVLIQPDGVRLLEPDTPLPPLNLSALVASDYRATTVPFGPGDRVLLYTDGVSETRDRDGEFYPLAERLARWTAEPSVKLLDSLRRDLRRYSGGPADDDVAALLAARYTPKGGPTSN
;
A
#
# COMPACT_ATOMS: atom_id res chain seq x y z
N MET A 1 8.63 18.04 -0.37
CA MET A 1 9.50 17.28 0.55
C MET A 1 8.88 17.34 1.93
N PRO A 2 8.30 16.26 2.48
CA PRO A 2 7.89 16.26 3.88
C PRO A 2 9.13 16.08 4.75
N ASP A 3 9.28 16.98 5.72
CA ASP A 3 10.35 17.01 6.71
C ASP A 3 10.26 15.75 7.61
N PRO A 4 11.31 14.93 7.77
CA PRO A 4 11.26 13.75 8.62
C PRO A 4 10.99 14.13 10.08
N THR A 5 10.08 13.42 10.73
CA THR A 5 9.74 13.65 12.14
C THR A 5 10.99 13.57 13.03
N PRO A 6 11.15 14.47 14.03
CA PRO A 6 12.41 14.62 14.79
C PRO A 6 12.87 13.35 15.51
N ARG A 7 11.94 12.43 15.84
CA ARG A 7 12.26 11.12 16.43
C ARG A 7 12.96 10.16 15.47
N ARG A 8 12.62 10.17 14.16
CA ARG A 8 13.28 9.31 13.16
C ARG A 8 14.73 9.76 12.92
N THR A 9 14.98 11.06 12.97
CA THR A 9 16.32 11.64 12.77
C THR A 9 17.28 11.29 13.91
N VAL A 10 16.82 11.35 15.16
CA VAL A 10 17.63 10.98 16.33
C VAL A 10 17.96 9.49 16.34
N LEU A 11 16.98 8.62 16.07
CA LEU A 11 17.20 7.17 16.03
C LEU A 11 18.17 6.77 14.91
N SER A 12 18.02 7.37 13.73
CA SER A 12 18.93 7.17 12.59
C SER A 12 20.38 7.57 12.94
N THR A 13 20.54 8.74 13.59
CA THR A 13 21.86 9.23 14.00
C THR A 13 22.52 8.30 15.02
N ILE A 14 21.77 7.76 15.98
CA ILE A 14 22.26 6.78 16.97
C ILE A 14 22.71 5.49 16.28
N ILE A 15 21.91 4.98 15.33
CA ILE A 15 22.22 3.75 14.61
C ILE A 15 23.51 3.91 13.79
N LEU A 16 23.64 5.01 13.04
CA LEU A 16 24.80 5.33 12.20
C LEU A 16 26.10 5.53 13.02
N SER A 17 25.98 6.09 14.23
CA SER A 17 27.12 6.38 15.11
C SER A 17 27.53 5.20 16.02
N SER A 18 26.68 4.17 16.14
CA SER A 18 26.90 3.03 17.02
C SER A 18 28.25 2.30 16.85
N PRO A 19 28.82 2.11 15.64
CA PRO A 19 30.12 1.46 15.50
C PRO A 19 31.26 2.31 16.08
N PHE A 20 31.20 3.62 15.89
CA PHE A 20 32.19 4.56 16.42
C PHE A 20 32.10 4.69 17.94
N LEU A 21 30.88 4.73 18.47
CA LEU A 21 30.64 4.76 19.91
C LEU A 21 31.21 3.50 20.57
N LEU A 22 31.02 2.32 19.97
CA LEU A 22 31.58 1.07 20.47
C LEU A 22 33.11 1.10 20.49
N ILE A 23 33.75 1.53 19.39
CA ILE A 23 35.22 1.65 19.31
C ILE A 23 35.74 2.59 20.40
N ALA A 24 35.12 3.78 20.55
CA ALA A 24 35.54 4.77 21.53
C ALA A 24 35.38 4.29 22.97
N LEU A 25 34.24 3.67 23.31
CA LEU A 25 33.98 3.13 24.65
C LEU A 25 34.91 1.96 24.99
N ALA A 26 35.15 1.06 24.04
CA ALA A 26 36.08 -0.06 24.23
C ALA A 26 37.50 0.44 24.44
N ALA A 27 37.95 1.43 23.66
CA ALA A 27 39.27 2.03 23.81
C ALA A 27 39.43 2.76 25.16
N ALA A 28 38.44 3.55 25.58
CA ALA A 28 38.46 4.24 26.87
C ALA A 28 38.50 3.25 28.06
N ALA A 29 37.63 2.23 28.03
CA ALA A 29 37.60 1.19 29.07
C ALA A 29 38.92 0.41 29.13
N ASP A 30 39.54 0.15 27.98
CA ASP A 30 40.84 -0.52 27.91
C ASP A 30 41.97 0.35 28.48
N THR A 31 41.93 1.68 28.35
CA THR A 31 42.95 2.55 28.96
C THR A 31 42.83 2.70 30.49
N GLU A 32 41.63 2.56 31.05
CA GLU A 32 41.40 2.78 32.50
C GLU A 32 41.46 1.50 33.34
N THR A 33 41.37 0.31 32.75
CA THR A 33 41.26 -0.95 33.52
C THR A 33 42.61 -1.65 33.71
N PRO A 34 42.91 -2.23 34.90
CA PRO A 34 44.16 -2.95 35.17
C PRO A 34 44.44 -4.12 34.21
N ALA A 35 45.73 -4.47 34.06
CA ALA A 35 46.30 -5.38 33.04
C ALA A 35 45.66 -6.78 32.90
N GLY A 36 44.87 -7.24 33.88
CA GLY A 36 44.18 -8.53 33.83
C GLY A 36 42.88 -8.55 33.01
N GLN A 37 42.31 -7.38 32.68
CA GLN A 37 41.06 -7.27 31.90
C GLN A 37 41.33 -6.54 30.58
N ARG A 38 40.90 -7.17 29.48
CA ARG A 38 41.19 -6.79 28.09
C ARG A 38 39.88 -6.45 27.38
N TYR A 39 39.60 -5.17 27.21
CA TYR A 39 38.37 -4.66 26.60
C TYR A 39 38.56 -4.33 25.11
N ASP A 40 39.81 -4.29 24.63
CA ASP A 40 40.18 -4.29 23.21
C ASP A 40 39.41 -5.34 22.38
N ARG A 41 39.10 -6.51 22.97
CA ARG A 41 38.33 -7.59 22.33
C ARG A 41 36.92 -7.20 21.89
N PHE A 42 36.31 -6.16 22.46
CA PHE A 42 34.98 -5.70 22.05
C PHE A 42 34.99 -4.91 20.74
N VAL A 43 36.15 -4.40 20.32
CA VAL A 43 36.32 -3.65 19.06
C VAL A 43 35.98 -4.51 17.84
N VAL A 44 36.16 -5.84 17.93
CA VAL A 44 35.78 -6.85 16.92
C VAL A 44 34.31 -6.76 16.51
N ALA A 45 33.41 -6.27 17.37
CA ALA A 45 31.98 -6.16 17.04
C ALA A 45 31.62 -4.90 16.23
N ALA A 46 32.52 -3.92 16.11
CA ALA A 46 32.27 -2.68 15.38
C ALA A 46 31.99 -2.88 13.87
N PRO A 47 32.73 -3.73 13.12
CA PRO A 47 32.39 -4.04 11.73
C PRO A 47 31.03 -4.70 11.57
N ALA A 48 30.58 -5.50 12.54
CA ALA A 48 29.25 -6.13 12.49
C ALA A 48 28.13 -5.08 12.65
N LEU A 49 28.29 -4.12 13.56
CA LEU A 49 27.38 -2.98 13.69
C LEU A 49 27.41 -2.08 12.46
N ALA A 50 28.61 -1.87 11.89
CA ALA A 50 28.79 -1.11 10.67
C ALA A 50 28.07 -1.77 9.50
N ALA A 51 28.16 -3.10 9.36
CA ALA A 51 27.44 -3.80 8.32
C ALA A 51 25.94 -3.55 8.38
N ALA A 52 25.31 -3.47 9.55
CA ALA A 52 23.86 -3.24 9.65
C ALA A 52 23.42 -1.84 9.18
N SER A 53 24.29 -0.82 9.27
CA SER A 53 23.93 0.59 9.07
C SER A 53 24.63 1.25 7.88
N TRP A 54 25.75 0.70 7.43
CA TRP A 54 26.58 1.20 6.34
C TRP A 54 26.62 0.21 5.17
N GLY A 55 26.99 0.72 4.00
CA GLY A 55 27.31 -0.12 2.85
C GLY A 55 28.61 -0.92 3.05
N PRO A 56 28.97 -1.80 2.10
CA PRO A 56 30.16 -2.64 2.20
C PRO A 56 31.45 -1.83 2.34
N VAL A 57 31.58 -0.71 1.62
CA VAL A 57 32.75 0.19 1.72
C VAL A 57 32.86 0.82 3.11
N GLY A 58 31.75 1.32 3.67
CA GLY A 58 31.74 1.89 5.01
C GLY A 58 32.08 0.85 6.09
N THR A 59 31.62 -0.39 5.91
CA THR A 59 31.95 -1.52 6.79
C THR A 59 33.45 -1.84 6.77
N LEU A 60 34.07 -1.86 5.58
CA LEU A 60 35.52 -2.05 5.44
C LEU A 60 36.31 -0.91 6.10
N LEU A 61 35.89 0.34 5.91
CA LEU A 61 36.54 1.51 6.53
C LEU A 61 36.46 1.48 8.06
N ILE A 62 35.29 1.14 8.62
CA ILE A 62 35.11 1.01 10.07
C ILE A 62 35.91 -0.18 10.61
N GLY A 63 36.00 -1.30 9.88
CA GLY A 63 36.88 -2.40 10.26
C GLY A 63 38.36 -2.05 10.21
N ALA A 64 38.80 -1.24 9.25
CA ALA A 64 40.16 -0.71 9.22
C ALA A 64 40.44 0.19 10.43
N LEU A 65 39.49 1.05 10.82
CA LEU A 65 39.59 1.89 12.02
C LEU A 65 39.64 1.05 13.31
N ALA A 66 38.83 0.00 13.39
CA ALA A 66 38.82 -0.95 14.50
C ALA A 66 40.18 -1.63 14.67
N MET A 67 40.74 -2.19 13.58
CA MET A 67 42.08 -2.79 13.59
C MET A 67 43.18 -1.78 13.94
N LEU A 68 43.10 -0.54 13.43
CA LEU A 68 44.05 0.52 13.78
C LEU A 68 44.00 0.83 15.29
N THR A 69 42.80 0.86 15.86
CA THR A 69 42.61 1.09 17.30
C THR A 69 43.22 -0.04 18.13
N GLU A 70 43.03 -1.29 17.73
CA GLU A 70 43.64 -2.46 18.37
C GLU A 70 45.18 -2.42 18.32
N VAL A 71 45.76 -2.02 17.18
CA VAL A 71 47.21 -1.83 17.05
C VAL A 71 47.73 -0.75 17.99
N VAL A 72 47.05 0.41 18.06
CA VAL A 72 47.43 1.51 18.95
C VAL A 72 47.35 1.09 20.42
N LEU A 73 46.27 0.42 20.84
CA LEU A 73 46.11 -0.08 22.21
C LEU A 73 47.19 -1.11 22.58
N ALA A 74 47.53 -2.02 21.66
CA ALA A 74 48.60 -2.99 21.87
C ALA A 74 49.97 -2.32 22.05
N LEU A 75 50.29 -1.31 21.24
CA LEU A 75 51.53 -0.55 21.35
C LEU A 75 51.61 0.26 22.65
N ILE A 76 50.49 0.84 23.12
CA ILE A 76 50.43 1.58 24.38
C ILE A 76 50.62 0.64 25.59
N ARG A 77 49.98 -0.53 25.59
CA ARG A 77 50.02 -1.48 26.71
C ARG A 77 51.29 -2.32 26.77
N GLU A 78 51.70 -2.90 25.66
CA GLU A 78 52.75 -3.93 25.61
C GLU A 78 54.03 -3.44 24.88
N GLY A 79 54.01 -2.27 24.26
CA GLY A 79 55.13 -1.73 23.47
C GLY A 79 55.38 -2.44 22.13
N GLN A 80 54.64 -3.52 21.87
CA GLN A 80 54.73 -4.35 20.66
C GLN A 80 53.39 -5.03 20.38
N VAL A 81 53.19 -5.50 19.15
CA VAL A 81 52.02 -6.33 18.78
C VAL A 81 52.34 -7.79 19.09
N GLY A 82 52.00 -8.24 20.30
CA GLY A 82 52.16 -9.63 20.72
C GLY A 82 51.15 -10.59 20.07
N ALA A 83 51.34 -11.90 20.27
CA ALA A 83 50.46 -12.94 19.70
C ALA A 83 48.98 -12.81 20.11
N SER A 84 48.73 -12.27 21.31
CA SER A 84 47.40 -12.00 21.85
C SER A 84 46.68 -10.85 21.12
N ALA A 85 47.39 -9.78 20.78
CA ALA A 85 46.86 -8.69 19.96
C ALA A 85 46.71 -9.12 18.49
N GLY A 86 47.66 -9.90 17.98
CA GLY A 86 47.60 -10.47 16.63
C GLY A 86 46.36 -11.36 16.39
N SER A 87 45.95 -12.15 17.37
CA SER A 87 44.74 -12.98 17.25
C SER A 87 43.44 -12.16 17.24
N VAL A 88 43.39 -11.05 18.00
CA VAL A 88 42.24 -10.12 17.97
C VAL A 88 42.17 -9.40 16.63
N ILE A 89 43.29 -8.86 16.12
CA ILE A 89 43.35 -8.20 14.80
C ILE A 89 42.94 -9.17 13.69
N ALA A 90 43.42 -10.42 13.75
CA ALA A 90 43.02 -11.45 12.79
C ALA A 90 41.51 -11.75 12.86
N ALA A 91 40.94 -11.84 14.07
CA ALA A 91 39.50 -12.01 14.26
C ALA A 91 38.71 -10.79 13.72
N THR A 92 39.16 -9.57 14.01
CA THR A 92 38.55 -8.33 13.51
C THR A 92 38.62 -8.27 11.98
N LEU A 93 39.71 -8.69 11.37
CA LEU A 93 39.83 -8.80 9.91
C LEU A 93 38.82 -9.81 9.34
N THR A 94 38.72 -11.00 9.92
CA THR A 94 37.74 -12.03 9.50
C THR A 94 36.30 -11.52 9.63
N VAL A 95 35.96 -10.92 10.77
CA VAL A 95 34.63 -10.35 11.01
C VAL A 95 34.36 -9.19 10.05
N THR A 96 35.35 -8.35 9.76
CA THR A 96 35.22 -7.24 8.80
C THR A 96 34.88 -7.73 7.40
N PHE A 97 35.57 -8.76 6.89
CA PHE A 97 35.26 -9.32 5.57
C PHE A 97 33.90 -10.00 5.53
N ALA A 98 33.55 -10.79 6.56
CA ALA A 98 32.25 -11.43 6.65
C ALA A 98 31.11 -10.39 6.72
N ALA A 99 31.29 -9.33 7.52
CA ALA A 99 30.35 -8.23 7.67
C ALA A 99 30.23 -7.39 6.38
N ALA A 100 31.34 -7.12 5.68
CA ALA A 100 31.30 -6.44 4.40
C ALA A 100 30.58 -7.28 3.32
N TYR A 101 30.77 -8.60 3.33
CA TYR A 101 30.05 -9.52 2.44
C TYR A 101 28.54 -9.52 2.71
N THR A 102 28.12 -9.61 3.99
CA THR A 102 26.69 -9.55 4.33
C THR A 102 26.08 -8.19 4.01
N ALA A 103 26.80 -7.09 4.23
CA ALA A 103 26.39 -5.76 3.82
C ALA A 103 26.24 -5.65 2.29
N ALA A 104 27.17 -6.21 1.52
CA ALA A 104 27.07 -6.24 0.06
C ALA A 104 25.85 -7.05 -0.41
N GLN A 105 25.58 -8.20 0.19
CA GLN A 105 24.38 -8.98 -0.12
C GLN A 105 23.10 -8.23 0.23
N ARG A 106 23.05 -7.56 1.39
CA ARG A 106 21.89 -6.76 1.80
C ARG A 106 21.63 -5.65 0.80
N VAL A 107 22.64 -4.84 0.48
CA VAL A 107 22.51 -3.71 -0.47
C VAL A 107 22.05 -4.20 -1.84
N ARG A 108 22.57 -5.34 -2.34
CA ARG A 108 22.10 -5.93 -3.60
C ARG A 108 20.62 -6.34 -3.52
N ARG A 109 20.22 -7.05 -2.47
CA ARG A 109 18.81 -7.45 -2.27
C ARG A 109 17.89 -6.25 -2.16
N GLU A 110 18.27 -5.22 -1.42
CA GLU A 110 17.52 -3.97 -1.30
C GLU A 110 17.36 -3.28 -2.66
N HIS A 111 18.42 -3.25 -3.46
CA HIS A 111 18.40 -2.70 -4.81
C HIS A 111 17.50 -3.50 -5.76
N ASP A 112 17.61 -4.83 -5.77
CA ASP A 112 16.78 -5.71 -6.59
C ASP A 112 15.30 -5.59 -6.20
N LEU A 113 14.99 -5.54 -4.90
CA LEU A 113 13.63 -5.30 -4.41
C LEU A 113 13.11 -3.92 -4.82
N ALA A 114 13.95 -2.88 -4.75
CA ALA A 114 13.56 -1.53 -5.19
C ALA A 114 13.24 -1.50 -6.69
N LEU A 115 14.03 -2.20 -7.52
CA LEU A 115 13.78 -2.30 -8.95
C LEU A 115 12.46 -3.03 -9.24
N VAL A 116 12.24 -4.20 -8.65
CA VAL A 116 10.99 -4.96 -8.81
C VAL A 116 9.78 -4.13 -8.40
N ARG A 117 9.87 -3.41 -7.28
CA ARG A 117 8.82 -2.48 -6.83
C ARG A 117 8.57 -1.36 -7.83
N SER A 118 9.62 -0.72 -8.36
CA SER A 118 9.49 0.34 -9.34
C SER A 118 8.81 -0.14 -10.63
N VAL A 119 9.18 -1.33 -11.12
CA VAL A 119 8.57 -1.93 -12.32
C VAL A 119 7.10 -2.22 -12.06
N ALA A 120 6.78 -2.84 -10.94
CA ALA A 120 5.41 -3.24 -10.68
C ALA A 120 4.50 -2.04 -10.30
N GLN A 121 5.04 -0.96 -9.71
CA GLN A 121 4.35 0.33 -9.59
C GLN A 121 4.04 0.94 -10.98
N THR A 122 5.00 0.90 -11.89
CA THR A 122 4.81 1.38 -13.27
C THR A 122 3.75 0.54 -13.99
N ALA A 123 3.81 -0.79 -13.84
CA ALA A 123 2.81 -1.69 -14.41
C ALA A 123 1.39 -1.38 -13.86
N GLN A 124 1.26 -1.15 -12.56
CA GLN A 124 -0.01 -0.78 -11.95
C GLN A 124 -0.55 0.55 -12.51
N GLN A 125 0.30 1.56 -12.69
CA GLN A 125 -0.10 2.83 -13.30
C GLN A 125 -0.55 2.71 -14.75
N VAL A 126 -0.04 1.71 -15.49
CA VAL A 126 -0.49 1.43 -16.87
C VAL A 126 -1.82 0.67 -16.86
N VAL A 127 -2.03 -0.20 -15.86
CA VAL A 127 -3.28 -0.95 -15.69
C VAL A 127 -4.44 -0.05 -15.25
N LEU A 128 -4.21 0.83 -14.28
CA LEU A 128 -5.18 1.78 -13.75
C LEU A 128 -5.19 3.06 -14.58
N ARG A 129 -6.26 3.25 -15.36
CA ARG A 129 -6.41 4.45 -16.21
C ARG A 129 -6.96 5.62 -15.39
N PRO A 130 -6.49 6.85 -15.61
CA PRO A 130 -7.13 8.03 -15.03
C PRO A 130 -8.61 8.08 -15.39
N LEU A 131 -9.47 8.28 -14.40
CA LEU A 131 -10.89 8.49 -14.63
C LEU A 131 -11.13 9.89 -15.19
N PRO A 132 -11.96 10.05 -16.24
CA PRO A 132 -12.39 11.37 -16.67
C PRO A 132 -13.29 12.00 -15.60
N ASP A 133 -13.28 13.33 -15.46
CA ASP A 133 -14.12 14.06 -14.51
C ASP A 133 -15.62 13.81 -14.72
N ARG A 134 -16.01 13.43 -15.95
CA ARG A 134 -17.39 13.15 -16.33
C ARG A 134 -17.50 12.10 -17.42
N ILE A 135 -18.47 11.20 -17.27
CA ILE A 135 -18.93 10.26 -18.31
C ILE A 135 -20.45 10.39 -18.43
N ASN A 136 -20.96 10.85 -19.56
CA ASN A 136 -22.39 10.92 -19.87
C ASN A 136 -23.32 11.38 -18.73
N GLY A 137 -23.06 12.55 -18.14
CA GLY A 137 -23.91 13.05 -17.06
C GLY A 137 -23.72 12.31 -15.72
N VAL A 138 -22.62 11.58 -15.55
CA VAL A 138 -22.11 11.12 -14.26
C VAL A 138 -20.79 11.83 -14.01
N ASP A 139 -20.74 12.66 -12.97
CA ASP A 139 -19.50 13.26 -12.49
C ASP A 139 -18.74 12.25 -11.63
N LEU A 140 -17.45 12.09 -11.89
CA LEU A 140 -16.57 11.15 -11.19
C LEU A 140 -15.48 11.92 -10.45
N ALA A 141 -15.19 11.49 -9.23
CA ALA A 141 -14.03 11.95 -8.49
C ALA A 141 -13.37 10.76 -7.79
N LEU A 142 -12.04 10.74 -7.77
CA LEU A 142 -11.26 9.64 -7.24
C LEU A 142 -10.23 10.15 -6.24
N TYR A 143 -10.20 9.52 -5.06
CA TYR A 143 -9.08 9.58 -4.15
C TYR A 143 -8.42 8.21 -4.12
N TYR A 144 -7.17 8.13 -4.58
CA TYR A 144 -6.37 6.91 -4.57
C TYR A 144 -5.04 7.17 -3.89
N ARG A 145 -4.65 6.29 -2.96
CA ARG A 145 -3.36 6.34 -2.30
C ARG A 145 -2.87 4.93 -1.99
N ALA A 146 -1.80 4.52 -2.66
CA ALA A 146 -1.08 3.30 -2.30
C ALA A 146 -0.35 3.45 -0.95
N ALA A 147 -0.27 2.37 -0.17
CA ALA A 147 0.39 2.30 1.13
C ALA A 147 1.91 2.57 1.00
N ALA A 148 2.31 3.82 1.28
CA ALA A 148 3.68 4.28 1.04
C ALA A 148 4.72 3.77 2.05
N GLU A 149 4.33 3.37 3.28
CA GLU A 149 5.30 3.10 4.35
C GLU A 149 6.06 1.77 4.21
N GLN A 150 5.61 0.84 3.36
CA GLN A 150 6.31 -0.42 3.12
C GLN A 150 6.73 -0.63 1.65
N ALA A 151 6.60 0.41 0.81
CA ALA A 151 6.88 0.34 -0.62
C ALA A 151 6.16 -0.85 -1.28
N GLN A 152 4.89 -1.03 -0.92
CA GLN A 152 4.02 -2.07 -1.45
C GLN A 152 3.11 -1.50 -2.54
N ILE A 153 2.77 -2.35 -3.49
CA ILE A 153 1.92 -2.05 -4.64
C ILE A 153 0.56 -2.62 -4.31
N GLY A 154 -0.47 -1.77 -4.40
CA GLY A 154 -1.78 -2.12 -3.87
C GLY A 154 -2.58 -3.11 -4.70
N GLY A 155 -3.52 -3.78 -4.03
CA GLY A 155 -4.50 -4.68 -4.64
C GLY A 155 -5.71 -3.95 -5.24
N ASP A 156 -5.94 -2.70 -4.81
CA ASP A 156 -7.02 -1.84 -5.28
C ASP A 156 -7.05 -1.66 -6.81
N LEU A 157 -8.25 -1.77 -7.37
CA LEU A 157 -8.56 -1.53 -8.79
C LEU A 157 -9.82 -0.72 -8.96
N TYR A 158 -9.86 0.07 -10.03
CA TYR A 158 -11.04 0.81 -10.44
C TYR A 158 -11.08 1.02 -11.95
N GLU A 159 -12.28 1.18 -12.50
CA GLU A 159 -12.51 1.60 -13.88
C GLU A 159 -13.91 2.16 -14.04
N ALA A 160 -14.09 3.10 -14.96
CA ALA A 160 -15.41 3.59 -15.36
C ALA A 160 -15.50 3.69 -16.89
N VAL A 161 -16.55 3.10 -17.46
CA VAL A 161 -16.76 3.06 -18.91
C VAL A 161 -18.17 3.48 -19.27
N ARG A 162 -18.30 4.17 -20.41
CA ARG A 162 -19.59 4.40 -21.04
C ARG A 162 -19.97 3.18 -21.85
N THR A 163 -21.17 2.66 -21.66
CA THR A 163 -21.70 1.49 -22.37
C THR A 163 -23.09 1.79 -22.95
N PRO A 164 -23.66 0.89 -23.76
CA PRO A 164 -25.06 0.99 -24.20
C PRO A 164 -26.08 0.96 -23.06
N PHE A 165 -25.68 0.50 -21.87
CA PHE A 165 -26.54 0.35 -20.69
C PHE A 165 -26.40 1.52 -19.69
N GLY A 166 -25.56 2.52 -20.01
CA GLY A 166 -25.27 3.68 -19.17
C GLY A 166 -23.79 3.75 -18.77
N VAL A 167 -23.50 4.36 -17.63
CA VAL A 167 -22.14 4.36 -17.07
C VAL A 167 -21.97 3.16 -16.16
N ARG A 168 -20.96 2.32 -16.43
CA ARG A 168 -20.59 1.20 -15.57
C ARG A 168 -19.27 1.46 -14.88
N ILE A 169 -19.24 1.21 -13.58
CA ILE A 169 -18.08 1.43 -12.71
C ILE A 169 -17.79 0.13 -11.98
N ILE A 170 -16.50 -0.19 -11.85
CA ILE A 170 -15.99 -1.21 -10.95
C ILE A 170 -15.02 -0.54 -9.97
N LEU A 171 -15.14 -0.89 -8.71
CA LEU A 171 -14.11 -0.67 -7.68
C LEU A 171 -13.91 -2.00 -6.97
N GLY A 172 -12.68 -2.37 -6.68
CA GLY A 172 -12.40 -3.61 -5.97
C GLY A 172 -11.02 -3.62 -5.35
N ASP A 173 -10.75 -4.68 -4.61
CA ASP A 173 -9.44 -4.98 -4.04
C ASP A 173 -9.10 -6.46 -4.26
N VAL A 174 -7.90 -6.70 -4.78
CA VAL A 174 -7.37 -8.02 -5.07
C VAL A 174 -6.61 -8.54 -3.86
N GLN A 175 -6.86 -9.79 -3.50
CA GLN A 175 -6.14 -10.44 -2.43
C GLN A 175 -4.63 -10.50 -2.69
N GLY A 176 -3.88 -9.97 -1.73
CA GLY A 176 -2.42 -9.96 -1.74
C GLY A 176 -1.85 -8.68 -2.34
N LYS A 177 -0.53 -8.63 -2.48
CA LYS A 177 0.19 -7.40 -2.85
C LYS A 177 1.27 -7.68 -3.89
N GLY A 178 1.78 -6.63 -4.53
CA GLY A 178 2.89 -6.74 -5.49
C GLY A 178 2.44 -7.22 -6.88
N LEU A 179 3.41 -7.68 -7.68
CA LEU A 179 3.20 -7.98 -9.10
C LEU A 179 2.07 -9.00 -9.37
N PRO A 180 1.93 -10.11 -8.61
CA PRO A 180 0.82 -11.04 -8.84
C PRO A 180 -0.58 -10.42 -8.61
N ALA A 181 -0.71 -9.46 -7.70
CA ALA A 181 -1.97 -8.73 -7.51
C ALA A 181 -2.26 -7.81 -8.71
N VAL A 182 -1.22 -7.15 -9.23
CA VAL A 182 -1.31 -6.32 -10.46
C VAL A 182 -1.74 -7.16 -11.67
N GLU A 183 -1.21 -8.38 -11.82
CA GLU A 183 -1.59 -9.29 -12.91
C GLU A 183 -3.07 -9.68 -12.85
N MET A 184 -3.57 -10.06 -11.67
CA MET A 184 -4.98 -10.40 -11.49
C MET A 184 -5.88 -9.17 -11.69
N ALA A 185 -5.49 -8.00 -11.19
CA ALA A 185 -6.21 -6.74 -11.44
C ALA A 185 -6.25 -6.43 -12.95
N ALA A 186 -5.16 -6.63 -13.68
CA ALA A 186 -5.12 -6.45 -15.13
C ALA A 186 -6.06 -7.42 -15.86
N ALA A 187 -6.10 -8.70 -15.45
CA ALA A 187 -7.01 -9.69 -16.01
C ALA A 187 -8.49 -9.33 -15.72
N LEU A 188 -8.79 -8.88 -14.51
CA LEU A 188 -10.14 -8.47 -14.13
C LEU A 188 -10.59 -7.23 -14.89
N LEU A 189 -9.77 -6.18 -14.91
CA LEU A 189 -10.07 -4.94 -15.64
C LEU A 189 -10.12 -5.18 -17.15
N GLY A 190 -9.28 -6.05 -17.71
CA GLY A 190 -9.37 -6.47 -19.10
C GLY A 190 -10.70 -7.15 -19.42
N SER A 191 -11.15 -8.07 -18.55
CA SER A 191 -12.46 -8.74 -18.68
C SER A 191 -13.61 -7.76 -18.53
N PHE A 192 -13.52 -6.81 -17.59
CA PHE A 192 -14.52 -5.76 -17.40
C PHE A 192 -14.64 -4.85 -18.61
N ARG A 193 -13.51 -4.39 -19.16
CA ARG A 193 -13.47 -3.50 -20.33
C ARG A 193 -14.12 -4.12 -21.57
N GLU A 194 -14.06 -5.44 -21.73
CA GLU A 194 -14.77 -6.16 -22.80
C GLU A 194 -16.24 -6.37 -22.43
N ALA A 195 -16.49 -7.08 -21.34
CA ALA A 195 -17.82 -7.55 -20.96
C ALA A 195 -18.81 -6.43 -20.64
N ALA A 196 -18.32 -5.26 -20.19
CA ALA A 196 -19.18 -4.13 -19.84
C ALA A 196 -20.00 -3.61 -21.03
N TYR A 197 -19.58 -3.84 -22.28
CA TYR A 197 -20.32 -3.43 -23.47
C TYR A 197 -21.38 -4.43 -23.92
N ASP A 198 -21.17 -5.72 -23.63
CA ASP A 198 -21.98 -6.81 -24.19
C ASP A 198 -22.98 -7.40 -23.19
N CYS A 199 -22.64 -7.42 -21.90
CA CYS A 199 -23.51 -7.98 -20.86
C CYS A 199 -24.71 -7.06 -20.59
N LYS A 200 -25.93 -7.59 -20.67
CA LYS A 200 -27.17 -6.80 -20.52
C LYS A 200 -27.34 -6.18 -19.12
N ASP A 201 -26.86 -6.86 -18.08
CA ASP A 201 -27.02 -6.46 -16.69
C ASP A 201 -25.79 -6.82 -15.85
N LEU A 202 -25.76 -6.34 -14.60
CA LEU A 202 -24.65 -6.58 -13.67
C LEU A 202 -24.46 -8.07 -13.29
N PRO A 203 -25.51 -8.89 -13.09
CA PRO A 203 -25.35 -10.33 -12.90
C PRO A 203 -24.63 -11.05 -14.05
N ALA A 204 -24.99 -10.75 -15.29
CA ALA A 204 -24.31 -11.29 -16.46
C ALA A 204 -22.85 -10.81 -16.53
N LEU A 205 -22.61 -9.54 -16.20
CA LEU A 205 -21.27 -8.98 -16.14
C LEU A 205 -20.41 -9.69 -15.10
N ALA A 206 -20.89 -9.87 -13.87
CA ALA A 206 -20.17 -10.58 -12.81
C ALA A 206 -19.84 -12.03 -13.19
N SER A 207 -20.78 -12.75 -13.79
CA SER A 207 -20.56 -14.10 -14.32
C SER A 207 -19.45 -14.14 -15.38
N ARG A 208 -19.38 -13.09 -16.21
CA ARG A 208 -18.32 -12.95 -17.23
C ARG A 208 -16.97 -12.61 -16.62
N LEU A 209 -16.93 -11.78 -15.57
CA LEU A 209 -15.72 -11.50 -14.80
C LEU A 209 -15.17 -12.76 -14.12
N GLU A 210 -16.04 -13.57 -13.50
CA GLU A 210 -15.69 -14.88 -12.94
C GLU A 210 -15.04 -15.79 -13.98
N THR A 211 -15.68 -15.93 -15.14
CA THR A 211 -15.12 -16.72 -16.25
C THR A 211 -13.76 -16.17 -16.72
N GLY A 212 -13.58 -14.85 -16.69
CA GLY A 212 -12.31 -14.19 -16.98
C GLY A 212 -11.21 -14.56 -15.99
N LEU A 213 -11.52 -14.51 -14.69
CA LEU A 213 -10.58 -14.85 -13.61
C LEU A 213 -10.23 -16.34 -13.58
N GLN A 214 -11.20 -17.24 -13.78
CA GLN A 214 -10.93 -18.67 -13.88
C GLN A 214 -9.96 -18.98 -15.02
N ARG A 215 -10.18 -18.37 -16.19
CA ARG A 215 -9.29 -18.46 -17.35
C ARG A 215 -7.89 -17.89 -17.09
N TYR A 216 -7.79 -16.85 -16.25
CA TYR A 216 -6.49 -16.33 -15.80
C TYR A 216 -5.80 -17.34 -14.88
N ALA A 217 -6.50 -17.86 -13.87
CA ALA A 217 -5.97 -18.83 -12.92
C ALA A 217 -5.43 -20.10 -13.59
N GLU A 218 -6.12 -20.61 -14.62
CA GLU A 218 -5.67 -21.76 -15.43
C GLU A 218 -4.35 -21.51 -16.18
N ARG A 219 -4.06 -20.25 -16.53
CA ARG A 219 -2.86 -19.88 -17.32
C ARG A 219 -1.73 -19.32 -16.47
N ALA A 220 -2.02 -18.94 -15.23
CA ALA A 220 -1.04 -18.33 -14.34
C ALA A 220 0.03 -19.36 -13.95
N SER A 221 1.29 -18.91 -13.90
CA SER A 221 2.44 -19.76 -13.58
C SER A 221 2.59 -20.03 -12.08
N SER A 222 1.97 -19.20 -11.23
CA SER A 222 1.99 -19.35 -9.78
C SER A 222 0.91 -20.32 -9.31
N ARG A 223 1.30 -21.29 -8.48
CA ARG A 223 0.38 -22.28 -7.87
C ARG A 223 -0.75 -21.63 -7.08
N ASP A 224 -0.50 -20.46 -6.50
CA ASP A 224 -1.46 -19.77 -5.65
C ASP A 224 -2.47 -18.93 -6.44
N ALA A 225 -2.33 -18.82 -7.77
CA ALA A 225 -3.23 -17.98 -8.58
C ALA A 225 -4.69 -18.47 -8.56
N SER A 226 -4.91 -19.78 -8.43
CA SER A 226 -6.26 -20.36 -8.32
C SER A 226 -6.94 -20.07 -6.99
N GLU A 227 -6.17 -19.71 -5.96
CA GLU A 227 -6.69 -19.43 -4.61
C GLU A 227 -6.92 -17.93 -4.38
N ARG A 228 -6.41 -17.08 -5.27
CA ARG A 228 -6.59 -15.63 -5.20
C ARG A 228 -8.01 -15.23 -5.56
N PHE A 229 -8.52 -14.24 -4.86
CA PHE A 229 -9.83 -13.66 -5.11
C PHE A 229 -9.76 -12.14 -5.15
N ALA A 230 -10.83 -11.52 -5.64
CA ALA A 230 -10.97 -10.07 -5.61
C ALA A 230 -12.33 -9.69 -5.02
N THR A 231 -12.34 -8.84 -4.01
CA THR A 231 -13.58 -8.17 -3.60
C THR A 231 -13.89 -7.09 -4.63
N ALA A 232 -15.14 -6.92 -5.02
CA ALA A 232 -15.50 -5.89 -5.98
C ALA A 232 -16.94 -5.42 -5.81
N VAL A 233 -17.17 -4.15 -6.13
CA VAL A 233 -18.49 -3.60 -6.32
C VAL A 233 -18.64 -3.11 -7.75
N LEU A 234 -19.74 -3.54 -8.38
CA LEU A 234 -20.16 -3.08 -9.69
C LEU A 234 -21.32 -2.10 -9.51
N LEU A 235 -21.24 -0.99 -10.22
CA LEU A 235 -22.26 0.05 -10.25
C LEU A 235 -22.63 0.35 -11.69
N GLU A 236 -23.92 0.33 -12.01
CA GLU A 236 -24.45 0.77 -13.30
C GLU A 236 -25.40 1.94 -13.06
N ILE A 237 -25.18 3.03 -13.78
CA ILE A 237 -26.01 4.23 -13.76
C ILE A 237 -26.60 4.39 -15.16
N PRO A 238 -27.85 3.94 -15.38
CA PRO A 238 -28.53 4.08 -16.66
C PRO A 238 -28.80 5.55 -17.02
N ASP A 239 -28.83 5.86 -18.31
CA ASP A 239 -28.97 7.23 -18.78
C ASP A 239 -30.42 7.76 -18.70
N ASP A 240 -31.38 6.84 -18.83
CA ASP A 240 -32.79 7.12 -19.09
C ASP A 240 -33.68 7.09 -17.84
N ARG A 241 -33.16 6.59 -16.72
CA ARG A 241 -33.91 6.35 -15.48
C ARG A 241 -33.16 6.87 -14.24
N PRO A 242 -33.86 7.47 -13.27
CA PRO A 242 -33.26 8.05 -12.07
C PRO A 242 -32.97 6.97 -11.01
N GLU A 243 -32.23 5.95 -11.40
CA GLU A 243 -31.83 4.83 -10.55
C GLU A 243 -30.37 4.46 -10.81
N ALA A 244 -29.83 3.64 -9.91
CA ALA A 244 -28.56 2.95 -10.07
C ALA A 244 -28.74 1.49 -9.70
N HIS A 245 -28.03 0.61 -10.40
CA HIS A 245 -27.95 -0.82 -10.09
C HIS A 245 -26.61 -1.10 -9.44
N LEU A 246 -26.63 -1.89 -8.38
CA LEU A 246 -25.46 -2.23 -7.58
C LEU A 246 -25.33 -3.74 -7.47
N LEU A 247 -24.12 -4.27 -7.64
CA LEU A 247 -23.81 -5.65 -7.32
C LEU A 247 -22.53 -5.67 -6.47
N ASN A 248 -22.63 -6.14 -5.24
CA ASN A 248 -21.51 -6.19 -4.31
C ASN A 248 -21.01 -7.63 -4.14
N CYS A 249 -19.84 -7.93 -4.69
CA CYS A 249 -19.14 -9.21 -4.62
C CYS A 249 -18.11 -9.20 -3.48
N GLY A 250 -18.60 -9.24 -2.23
CA GLY A 250 -17.77 -9.35 -1.02
C GLY A 250 -16.97 -8.09 -0.67
N HIS A 251 -17.33 -6.93 -1.19
CA HIS A 251 -16.67 -5.64 -0.97
C HIS A 251 -17.38 -4.82 0.14
N PRO A 252 -16.74 -3.81 0.76
CA PRO A 252 -17.44 -2.89 1.66
C PRO A 252 -18.67 -2.24 1.01
N SER A 253 -19.76 -2.13 1.78
CA SER A 253 -21.04 -1.58 1.30
C SER A 253 -20.89 -0.11 0.88
N PRO A 254 -21.23 0.25 -0.37
CA PRO A 254 -21.19 1.63 -0.82
C PRO A 254 -22.04 2.56 0.02
N VAL A 255 -21.70 3.85 0.01
CA VAL A 255 -22.47 4.88 0.73
C VAL A 255 -23.27 5.71 -0.26
N LEU A 256 -24.59 5.70 -0.15
CA LEU A 256 -25.47 6.66 -0.83
C LEU A 256 -25.50 7.96 -0.03
N ILE A 257 -25.25 9.07 -0.71
CA ILE A 257 -25.14 10.41 -0.14
C ILE A 257 -26.13 11.31 -0.87
N GLN A 258 -27.20 11.68 -0.15
CA GLN A 258 -28.30 12.51 -0.63
C GLN A 258 -28.42 13.77 0.23
N PRO A 259 -29.22 14.77 -0.17
CA PRO A 259 -29.42 15.97 0.64
C PRO A 259 -30.07 15.70 2.01
N ASP A 260 -30.90 14.67 2.10
CA ASP A 260 -31.63 14.26 3.31
C ASP A 260 -30.82 13.35 4.24
N GLY A 261 -29.71 12.78 3.77
CA GLY A 261 -28.83 11.99 4.62
C GLY A 261 -27.82 11.11 3.89
N VAL A 262 -27.20 10.25 4.69
CA VAL A 262 -26.18 9.29 4.25
C VAL A 262 -26.63 7.89 4.68
N ARG A 263 -26.60 6.93 3.77
CA ARG A 263 -27.03 5.55 4.03
C ARG A 263 -26.08 4.54 3.37
N LEU A 264 -25.73 3.49 4.10
CA LEU A 264 -25.03 2.33 3.54
C LEU A 264 -25.97 1.53 2.64
N LEU A 265 -25.49 1.17 1.45
CA LEU A 265 -26.17 0.30 0.50
C LEU A 265 -25.78 -1.15 0.80
N GLU A 266 -26.32 -1.69 1.89
CA GLU A 266 -26.11 -3.09 2.25
C GLU A 266 -26.79 -4.00 1.22
N PRO A 267 -26.11 -5.04 0.72
CA PRO A 267 -26.73 -5.99 -0.18
C PRO A 267 -27.77 -6.83 0.57
N ASP A 268 -28.94 -7.05 -0.04
CA ASP A 268 -30.01 -7.89 0.55
C ASP A 268 -29.53 -9.33 0.78
N THR A 269 -28.67 -9.82 -0.11
CA THR A 269 -27.99 -11.12 -0.01
C THR A 269 -26.50 -10.93 -0.23
N PRO A 270 -25.64 -11.29 0.75
CA PRO A 270 -24.19 -11.23 0.57
C PRO A 270 -23.74 -12.16 -0.57
N LEU A 271 -22.89 -11.65 -1.45
CA LEU A 271 -22.22 -12.45 -2.49
C LEU A 271 -20.75 -12.67 -2.11
N PRO A 272 -20.15 -13.82 -2.48
CA PRO A 272 -18.74 -14.04 -2.27
C PRO A 272 -17.89 -13.09 -3.13
N PRO A 273 -16.60 -12.91 -2.77
CA PRO A 273 -15.62 -12.30 -3.66
C PRO A 273 -15.53 -13.01 -5.01
N LEU A 274 -15.09 -12.26 -6.02
CA LEU A 274 -14.85 -12.80 -7.35
C LEU A 274 -13.75 -13.87 -7.33
N ASN A 275 -13.88 -14.89 -8.17
CA ASN A 275 -13.09 -16.14 -8.22
C ASN A 275 -13.41 -17.15 -7.11
N LEU A 276 -14.40 -16.88 -6.24
CA LEU A 276 -14.87 -17.81 -5.21
C LEU A 276 -16.32 -18.26 -5.43
N SER A 277 -16.97 -17.84 -6.52
CA SER A 277 -18.38 -18.17 -6.78
C SER A 277 -18.64 -19.65 -7.01
N ALA A 278 -17.62 -20.47 -7.26
CA ALA A 278 -17.77 -21.93 -7.36
C ALA A 278 -17.91 -22.61 -5.98
N LEU A 279 -17.49 -21.93 -4.90
CA LEU A 279 -17.56 -22.46 -3.53
C LEU A 279 -18.94 -22.27 -2.90
N VAL A 280 -19.77 -21.39 -3.47
CA VAL A 280 -21.10 -21.04 -2.99
C VAL A 280 -22.06 -21.01 -4.17
N ALA A 281 -23.24 -21.63 -4.09
CA ALA A 281 -24.27 -21.44 -5.12
C ALA A 281 -24.68 -19.96 -5.16
N SER A 282 -24.06 -19.19 -6.05
CA SER A 282 -24.15 -17.74 -6.09
C SER A 282 -25.11 -17.32 -7.20
N ASP A 283 -26.34 -16.95 -6.84
CA ASP A 283 -27.27 -16.28 -7.75
C ASP A 283 -26.99 -14.78 -7.69
N TYR A 284 -26.29 -14.24 -8.69
CA TYR A 284 -25.97 -12.83 -8.74
C TYR A 284 -27.26 -12.01 -8.87
N ARG A 285 -27.56 -11.18 -7.87
CA ARG A 285 -28.72 -10.27 -7.87
C ARG A 285 -28.29 -8.86 -7.61
N ALA A 286 -28.53 -7.98 -8.59
CA ALA A 286 -28.27 -6.57 -8.43
C ALA A 286 -29.38 -5.92 -7.58
N THR A 287 -28.98 -5.02 -6.68
CA THR A 287 -29.88 -4.15 -5.93
C THR A 287 -30.09 -2.86 -6.71
N THR A 288 -31.34 -2.48 -6.94
CA THR A 288 -31.69 -1.20 -7.56
C THR A 288 -31.99 -0.16 -6.49
N VAL A 289 -31.39 1.02 -6.61
CA VAL A 289 -31.59 2.14 -5.68
C VAL A 289 -32.03 3.40 -6.44
N PRO A 290 -32.92 4.22 -5.87
CA PRO A 290 -33.19 5.55 -6.40
C PRO A 290 -31.90 6.37 -6.49
N PHE A 291 -31.66 6.99 -7.63
CA PHE A 291 -30.44 7.75 -7.91
C PHE A 291 -30.75 8.87 -8.92
N GLY A 292 -31.30 9.96 -8.39
CA GLY A 292 -31.69 11.14 -9.15
C GLY A 292 -30.58 12.18 -9.30
N PRO A 293 -30.82 13.27 -10.05
CA PRO A 293 -29.84 14.34 -10.21
C PRO A 293 -29.38 14.92 -8.87
N GLY A 294 -28.07 15.02 -8.67
CA GLY A 294 -27.45 15.49 -7.42
C GLY A 294 -27.19 14.39 -6.39
N ASP A 295 -27.78 13.20 -6.54
CA ASP A 295 -27.46 12.05 -5.72
C ASP A 295 -26.05 11.56 -6.02
N ARG A 296 -25.38 11.06 -4.99
CA ARG A 296 -24.00 10.57 -5.08
C ARG A 296 -23.86 9.22 -4.41
N VAL A 297 -23.01 8.37 -4.96
CA VAL A 297 -22.62 7.11 -4.35
C VAL A 297 -21.11 7.08 -4.21
N LEU A 298 -20.65 6.78 -2.99
CA LEU A 298 -19.25 6.58 -2.67
C LEU A 298 -18.98 5.08 -2.66
N LEU A 299 -18.17 4.63 -3.61
CA LEU A 299 -17.52 3.32 -3.59
C LEU A 299 -16.18 3.49 -2.87
N TYR A 300 -15.81 2.56 -2.00
CA TYR A 300 -14.55 2.64 -1.27
C TYR A 300 -13.99 1.26 -0.93
N THR A 301 -12.66 1.16 -0.84
CA THR A 301 -11.96 -0.05 -0.39
C THR A 301 -11.84 -0.08 1.13
N ASP A 302 -11.54 -1.25 1.69
CA ASP A 302 -11.43 -1.46 3.13
C ASP A 302 -10.43 -0.51 3.80
N GLY A 303 -9.38 -0.06 3.12
CA GLY A 303 -8.46 0.96 3.64
C GLY A 303 -9.14 2.27 4.06
N VAL A 304 -10.37 2.57 3.61
CA VAL A 304 -11.19 3.66 4.18
C VAL A 304 -11.87 3.23 5.48
N SER A 305 -12.66 2.16 5.48
CA SER A 305 -13.45 1.73 6.65
C SER A 305 -12.60 1.17 7.79
N GLU A 306 -11.51 0.48 7.43
CA GLU A 306 -10.58 -0.15 8.35
C GLU A 306 -9.49 0.81 8.85
N THR A 307 -9.49 2.07 8.42
CA THR A 307 -8.62 3.09 9.02
C THR A 307 -8.95 3.22 10.50
N ARG A 308 -7.95 3.03 11.37
CA ARG A 308 -8.11 3.06 12.84
C ARG A 308 -7.55 4.33 13.43
N ASP A 309 -8.12 4.77 14.55
CA ASP A 309 -7.51 5.81 15.38
C ASP A 309 -6.45 5.22 16.34
N ARG A 310 -5.99 6.03 17.29
CA ARG A 310 -4.98 5.63 18.28
C ARG A 310 -5.48 4.59 19.29
N ASP A 311 -6.78 4.53 19.49
CA ASP A 311 -7.43 3.59 20.40
C ASP A 311 -7.82 2.29 19.66
N GLY A 312 -7.63 2.26 18.34
CA GLY A 312 -7.87 1.10 17.47
C GLY A 312 -9.28 1.06 16.88
N GLU A 313 -10.07 2.11 17.05
CA GLU A 313 -11.46 2.17 16.60
C GLU A 313 -11.53 2.45 15.10
N PHE A 314 -12.38 1.70 14.39
CA PHE A 314 -12.59 1.84 12.95
C PHE A 314 -13.19 3.20 12.58
N TYR A 315 -12.90 3.68 11.37
CA TYR A 315 -13.33 4.98 10.90
C TYR A 315 -14.86 5.02 10.69
N PRO A 316 -15.60 5.88 11.41
CA PRO A 316 -17.05 5.95 11.30
C PRO A 316 -17.46 6.71 10.03
N LEU A 317 -17.33 6.05 8.87
CA LEU A 317 -17.43 6.65 7.54
C LEU A 317 -18.78 7.37 7.32
N ALA A 318 -19.90 6.69 7.56
CA ALA A 318 -21.23 7.26 7.30
C ALA A 318 -21.50 8.51 8.17
N GLU A 319 -21.16 8.46 9.46
CA GLU A 319 -21.33 9.59 10.39
C GLU A 319 -20.47 10.79 10.01
N ARG A 320 -19.27 10.55 9.49
CA ARG A 320 -18.36 11.62 9.06
C ARG A 320 -18.80 12.23 7.73
N LEU A 321 -19.21 11.40 6.77
CA LEU A 321 -19.77 11.85 5.48
C LEU A 321 -21.03 12.71 5.66
N ALA A 322 -21.86 12.43 6.67
CA ALA A 322 -23.05 13.22 6.97
C ALA A 322 -22.74 14.72 7.22
N ARG A 323 -21.50 15.06 7.57
CA ARG A 323 -21.04 16.45 7.79
C ARG A 323 -20.75 17.20 6.49
N TRP A 324 -20.60 16.49 5.37
CA TRP A 324 -20.15 17.05 4.09
C TRP A 324 -21.16 16.81 2.96
N THR A 325 -22.41 16.46 3.28
CA THR A 325 -23.47 16.25 2.28
C THR A 325 -23.74 17.50 1.43
N ALA A 326 -23.52 18.70 1.95
CA ALA A 326 -23.66 19.93 1.16
C ALA A 326 -22.42 20.28 0.31
N GLU A 327 -21.29 19.61 0.51
CA GLU A 327 -20.06 19.92 -0.23
C GLU A 327 -20.10 19.40 -1.68
N PRO A 328 -19.52 20.13 -2.65
CA PRO A 328 -19.26 19.60 -3.98
C PRO A 328 -18.44 18.31 -3.94
N SER A 329 -18.66 17.39 -4.88
CA SER A 329 -18.03 16.06 -4.94
C SER A 329 -16.51 16.05 -4.72
N VAL A 330 -15.79 16.95 -5.40
CA VAL A 330 -14.32 17.08 -5.25
C VAL A 330 -13.93 17.51 -3.83
N LYS A 331 -14.68 18.47 -3.25
CA LYS A 331 -14.42 18.94 -1.88
C LYS A 331 -14.73 17.88 -0.84
N LEU A 332 -15.81 17.10 -1.04
CA LEU A 332 -16.17 16.00 -0.15
C LEU A 332 -15.04 14.96 -0.08
N LEU A 333 -14.48 14.53 -1.22
CA LEU A 333 -13.33 13.60 -1.22
C LEU A 333 -12.08 14.22 -0.59
N ASP A 334 -11.83 15.51 -0.80
CA ASP A 334 -10.74 16.21 -0.13
C ASP A 334 -10.92 16.30 1.39
N SER A 335 -12.16 16.47 1.85
CA SER A 335 -12.54 16.45 3.26
C SER A 335 -12.35 15.04 3.85
N LEU A 336 -12.82 13.99 3.16
CA LEU A 336 -12.58 12.59 3.53
C LEU A 336 -11.08 12.28 3.64
N ARG A 337 -10.28 12.66 2.63
CA ARG A 337 -8.82 12.47 2.61
C ARG A 337 -8.13 13.10 3.82
N ARG A 338 -8.47 14.35 4.14
CA ARG A 338 -7.87 15.07 5.26
C ARG A 338 -8.28 14.47 6.60
N ASP A 339 -9.53 14.05 6.71
CA ASP A 339 -10.06 13.49 7.94
C ASP A 339 -9.51 12.09 8.22
N LEU A 340 -9.39 11.21 7.21
CA LEU A 340 -8.72 9.91 7.34
C LEU A 340 -7.28 10.06 7.87
N ARG A 341 -6.50 10.99 7.30
CA ARG A 341 -5.12 11.27 7.76
C ARG A 341 -5.07 11.79 9.19
N ARG A 342 -6.07 12.58 9.59
CA ARG A 342 -6.16 13.10 10.96
C ARG A 342 -6.54 11.99 11.93
N TYR A 343 -7.45 11.11 11.52
CA TYR A 343 -7.97 10.02 12.33
C TYR A 343 -6.89 9.00 12.67
N SER A 344 -6.12 8.54 11.68
CA SER A 344 -5.01 7.59 11.89
C SER A 344 -3.80 8.18 12.62
N GLY A 345 -3.68 9.50 12.72
CA GLY A 345 -2.53 10.15 13.33
C GLY A 345 -1.22 9.98 12.55
N GLY A 346 -1.27 9.53 11.30
CA GLY A 346 -0.11 9.20 10.46
C GLY A 346 -0.49 8.74 9.04
N PRO A 347 0.47 8.26 8.24
CA PRO A 347 0.17 7.49 7.04
C PRO A 347 -0.77 6.32 7.40
N ALA A 348 -1.67 5.94 6.49
CA ALA A 348 -2.50 4.74 6.71
C ALA A 348 -1.69 3.51 6.32
N ASP A 349 -1.99 2.41 7.01
CA ASP A 349 -1.29 1.13 6.88
C ASP A 349 -1.64 0.40 5.59
N ASP A 350 -2.80 0.71 4.99
CA ASP A 350 -3.28 0.05 3.76
C ASP A 350 -3.52 1.00 2.59
N ASP A 351 -3.75 0.39 1.43
CA ASP A 351 -4.16 1.05 0.21
C ASP A 351 -5.55 1.66 0.38
N VAL A 352 -5.72 2.90 -0.07
CA VAL A 352 -6.98 3.63 0.10
C VAL A 352 -7.47 4.06 -1.27
N ALA A 353 -8.60 3.49 -1.70
CA ALA A 353 -9.34 3.94 -2.86
C ALA A 353 -10.76 4.37 -2.45
N ALA A 354 -11.17 5.55 -2.92
CA ALA A 354 -12.50 6.09 -2.75
C ALA A 354 -12.93 6.76 -4.06
N LEU A 355 -13.97 6.22 -4.69
CA LEU A 355 -14.53 6.68 -5.96
C LEU A 355 -15.94 7.21 -5.70
N LEU A 356 -16.13 8.50 -5.95
CA LEU A 356 -17.43 9.16 -5.83
C LEU A 356 -18.03 9.33 -7.22
N ALA A 357 -19.21 8.74 -7.44
CA ALA A 357 -20.00 8.93 -8.65
C ALA A 357 -21.24 9.77 -8.32
N ALA A 358 -21.48 10.84 -9.08
CA ALA A 358 -22.58 11.76 -8.86
C ALA A 358 -23.42 11.89 -10.13
N ARG A 359 -24.75 11.71 -10.05
CA ARG A 359 -25.60 11.99 -11.20
C ARG A 359 -25.64 13.51 -11.41
N TYR A 360 -25.23 13.95 -12.60
CA TYR A 360 -25.12 15.35 -12.94
C TYR A 360 -26.46 16.05 -12.76
N THR A 361 -26.43 17.17 -12.05
CA THR A 361 -27.52 18.14 -12.01
C THR A 361 -27.30 19.14 -13.13
N PRO A 362 -28.14 19.19 -14.18
CA PRO A 362 -28.07 20.29 -15.13
C PRO A 362 -28.22 21.59 -14.38
N LYS A 363 -27.21 22.48 -14.42
CA LYS A 363 -27.41 23.87 -13.99
C LYS A 363 -28.54 24.43 -14.86
N GLY A 364 -29.67 24.75 -14.26
CA GLY A 364 -30.78 25.38 -14.96
C GLY A 364 -30.26 26.59 -15.74
N GLY A 365 -30.31 26.51 -17.07
CA GLY A 365 -30.22 27.72 -17.89
C GLY A 365 -31.41 28.63 -17.55
N PRO A 366 -31.27 29.96 -17.69
CA PRO A 366 -32.39 30.85 -17.45
C PRO A 366 -33.56 30.41 -18.32
N THR A 367 -34.69 30.10 -17.69
CA THR A 367 -35.98 30.00 -18.38
C THR A 367 -36.25 31.36 -19.01
N SER A 368 -36.00 31.47 -20.31
CA SER A 368 -36.53 32.57 -21.11
C SER A 368 -38.04 32.41 -21.12
N ASN A 369 -38.72 33.22 -20.31
CA ASN A 369 -40.15 33.46 -20.41
C ASN A 369 -40.39 34.55 -21.46
#